data_AF-A0A0U1KYJ1-F1
#
_entry.id   AF-A0A0U1KYJ1-F1
#
_cell.length_a   1.000
_cell.length_b   1.000
_cell.length_c   1.000
_cell.angle_alpha   90.00
_cell.angle_beta   90.00
_cell.angle_gamma   90.00
#
_symmetry.space_group_name_H-M   'P 1'
#
loop_
_entity.id
_entity.type
_entity.pdbx_description
1 polymer ?
#
loop_
_entity_poly.entity_id
_entity_poly.type
_entity_poly.pdbx_seq_one_letter_code
_entity_poly.pdbx_strand_id
1 'polypeptide(L)'
;MGKHYLKVGQYTPATDESEVVIDREFYRQGYIFKDEEAYETSFDKICYIPELSDTAYTHQIFLDMMDGQEALARDLFDHVDWQHPETLLAEDYADGEYDDCPVCGRMFACYAKAECPNCHAV
;
A
#
# COMPACT_ATOMS: atom_id res chain seq x y z
N MET A 1 -6.79 26.01 -5.94
CA MET A 1 -5.63 25.11 -5.97
C MET A 1 -6.15 23.70 -6.13
N GLY A 2 -5.80 23.01 -7.23
CA GLY A 2 -6.12 21.59 -7.36
C GLY A 2 -5.22 20.76 -6.43
N LYS A 3 -5.73 19.63 -5.94
CA LYS A 3 -4.93 18.63 -5.22
C LYS A 3 -3.86 18.12 -6.21
N HIS A 4 -2.60 18.06 -5.79
CA HIS A 4 -1.51 17.51 -6.62
C HIS A 4 -1.25 16.08 -6.14
N TYR A 5 -1.63 15.10 -6.95
CA TYR A 5 -1.44 13.69 -6.64
C TYR A 5 -0.06 13.21 -7.10
N LEU A 6 0.56 12.32 -6.33
CA LEU A 6 1.74 11.57 -6.77
C LEU A 6 1.37 10.63 -7.92
N LYS A 7 2.15 10.69 -9.00
CA LYS A 7 2.08 9.76 -10.12
C LYS A 7 3.50 9.37 -10.53
N VAL A 8 3.75 8.08 -10.63
CA VAL A 8 5.02 7.47 -11.06
C VAL A 8 4.67 6.44 -12.13
N GLY A 9 5.18 6.62 -13.34
CA GLY A 9 4.89 5.74 -14.46
C GLY A 9 3.43 5.77 -14.91
N GLN A 10 3.06 4.79 -15.74
CA GLN A 10 1.74 4.68 -16.34
C GLN A 10 1.26 3.22 -16.39
N TYR A 11 -0.02 3.03 -16.10
CA TYR A 11 -0.72 1.76 -16.26
C TYR A 11 -1.85 1.94 -17.27
N THR A 12 -1.86 1.08 -18.29
CA THR A 12 -2.95 1.01 -19.26
C THR A 12 -3.56 -0.40 -19.18
N PRO A 13 -4.83 -0.54 -18.77
CA PRO A 13 -5.48 -1.85 -18.70
C PRO A 13 -5.63 -2.47 -20.09
N ALA A 14 -5.73 -3.79 -20.14
CA ALA A 14 -6.04 -4.49 -21.38
C ALA A 14 -7.42 -4.08 -21.90
N THR A 15 -7.56 -4.14 -23.22
CA THR A 15 -8.82 -4.00 -23.93
C THR A 15 -8.99 -5.18 -24.87
N ASP A 16 -10.12 -5.28 -25.56
CA ASP A 16 -10.32 -6.31 -26.60
C ASP A 16 -9.28 -6.21 -27.74
N GLU A 17 -8.60 -5.06 -27.87
CA GLU A 17 -7.65 -4.76 -28.95
C GLU A 17 -6.20 -4.63 -28.47
N SER A 18 -5.94 -4.63 -27.16
CA SER A 18 -4.61 -4.36 -26.61
C SER A 18 -4.33 -5.13 -25.31
N GLU A 19 -3.10 -5.61 -25.16
CA GLU A 19 -2.61 -6.16 -23.90
C GLU A 19 -2.38 -5.06 -22.85
N VAL A 20 -2.21 -5.47 -21.59
CA VAL A 20 -1.82 -4.56 -20.50
C VAL A 20 -0.48 -3.90 -20.83
N VAL A 21 -0.36 -2.60 -20.58
CA VAL A 21 0.91 -1.87 -20.66
C VAL A 21 1.26 -1.31 -19.30
N ILE A 22 2.45 -1.67 -18.81
CA ILE A 22 3.01 -1.18 -17.55
C ILE A 22 4.28 -0.42 -17.88
N ASP A 23 4.23 0.90 -17.74
CA ASP A 23 5.39 1.77 -17.82
C ASP A 23 5.82 2.17 -16.40
N ARG A 24 7.05 1.80 -16.03
CA ARG A 24 7.59 2.00 -14.68
C ARG A 24 8.59 3.13 -14.70
N GLU A 25 8.53 3.99 -13.69
CA GLU A 25 9.49 5.07 -13.51
C GLU A 25 10.19 4.97 -12.15
N PHE A 26 11.38 5.57 -12.06
CA PHE A 26 12.17 5.56 -10.85
C PHE A 26 11.45 6.31 -9.72
N TYR A 27 11.30 5.64 -8.57
CA TYR A 27 10.79 6.20 -7.34
C TYR A 27 11.57 5.65 -6.16
N ARG A 28 12.27 6.55 -5.47
CA ARG A 28 13.13 6.27 -4.30
C ARG A 28 14.18 5.18 -4.55
N GLN A 29 13.83 3.90 -4.48
CA GLN A 29 14.77 2.78 -4.48
C GLN A 29 14.65 1.86 -5.72
N GLY A 30 13.58 1.97 -6.51
CA GLY A 30 13.37 1.12 -7.68
C GLY A 30 12.48 1.77 -8.75
N TYR A 31 12.17 1.01 -9.80
CA TYR A 31 11.27 1.43 -10.88
C TYR A 31 9.88 0.82 -10.68
N ILE A 32 8.85 1.64 -10.49
CA ILE A 32 7.50 1.17 -10.15
C ILE A 32 6.43 1.87 -10.99
N PHE A 33 5.20 1.37 -10.89
CA PHE A 33 4.01 2.19 -11.13
C PHE A 33 3.35 2.57 -9.80
N LYS A 34 2.99 3.85 -9.62
CA LYS A 34 2.26 4.34 -8.45
C LYS A 34 1.34 5.51 -8.83
N ASP A 35 0.08 5.43 -8.42
CA ASP A 35 -0.93 6.45 -8.71
C ASP A 35 -1.79 6.73 -7.48
N GLU A 36 -1.51 7.87 -6.86
CA GLU A 36 -2.25 8.33 -5.67
C GLU A 36 -3.67 8.78 -6.01
N GLU A 37 -3.92 9.33 -7.21
CA GLU A 37 -5.29 9.69 -7.60
C GLU A 37 -6.15 8.42 -7.73
N ALA A 38 -5.60 7.37 -8.33
CA ALA A 38 -6.26 6.06 -8.42
C ALA A 38 -6.56 5.51 -7.02
N TYR A 39 -5.58 5.53 -6.11
CA TYR A 39 -5.74 5.09 -4.72
C TYR A 39 -6.87 5.85 -4.02
N GLU A 40 -6.88 7.19 -4.09
CA GLU A 40 -7.81 8.03 -3.33
C GLU A 40 -9.25 8.03 -3.89
N THR A 41 -9.42 7.76 -5.20
CA THR A 41 -10.71 7.93 -5.88
C THR A 41 -11.42 6.64 -6.23
N SER A 42 -10.76 5.47 -6.08
CA SER A 42 -11.34 4.19 -6.44
C SER A 42 -10.71 3.01 -5.71
N PHE A 43 -11.58 2.15 -5.17
CA PHE A 43 -11.20 0.89 -4.53
C PHE A 43 -10.70 -0.17 -5.51
N ASP A 44 -11.12 -0.10 -6.77
CA ASP A 44 -10.90 -1.14 -7.79
C ASP A 44 -9.83 -0.78 -8.84
N LYS A 45 -9.41 0.49 -8.90
CA LYS A 45 -8.35 0.89 -9.83
C LYS A 45 -6.99 0.41 -9.33
N ILE A 46 -6.16 -0.06 -10.25
CA ILE A 46 -4.76 -0.34 -9.96
C ILE A 46 -4.07 0.98 -9.59
N CYS A 47 -3.46 1.01 -8.41
CA CYS A 47 -2.77 2.17 -7.87
C CYS A 47 -1.28 1.90 -7.58
N TYR A 48 -0.84 0.63 -7.62
CA TYR A 48 0.56 0.27 -7.40
C TYR A 48 0.94 -1.03 -8.14
N ILE A 49 2.14 -1.06 -8.73
CA ILE A 49 2.79 -2.28 -9.28
C ILE A 49 4.28 -2.20 -8.93
N PRO A 50 4.87 -3.24 -8.29
CA PRO A 50 6.26 -3.26 -7.89
C PRO A 50 7.22 -3.43 -9.08
N GLU A 51 8.52 -3.33 -8.82
CA GLU A 51 9.55 -3.35 -9.85
C GLU A 51 9.72 -4.72 -10.52
N LEU A 52 9.77 -5.78 -9.70
CA LEU A 52 10.19 -7.11 -10.15
C LEU A 52 9.03 -8.05 -10.46
N SER A 53 7.80 -7.55 -10.47
CA SER A 53 6.59 -8.31 -10.76
C SER A 53 5.51 -7.44 -11.40
N ASP A 54 4.63 -8.06 -12.19
CA ASP A 54 3.41 -7.43 -12.74
C ASP A 54 2.19 -7.57 -11.82
N THR A 55 2.38 -8.01 -10.56
CA THR A 55 1.31 -8.03 -9.55
C THR A 55 0.72 -6.65 -9.36
N ALA A 56 -0.58 -6.51 -9.58
CA ALA A 56 -1.27 -5.24 -9.54
C ALA A 56 -2.08 -5.09 -8.25
N TYR A 57 -1.91 -3.95 -7.59
CA TYR A 57 -2.54 -3.64 -6.30
C TYR A 57 -3.55 -2.51 -6.46
N THR A 58 -4.70 -2.67 -5.82
CA THR A 58 -5.76 -1.65 -5.72
C THR A 58 -5.84 -1.14 -4.28
N HIS A 59 -6.52 -0.02 -4.06
CA HIS A 59 -6.79 0.46 -2.69
C HIS A 59 -7.51 -0.59 -1.85
N GLN A 60 -8.46 -1.36 -2.42
CA GLN A 60 -9.11 -2.45 -1.67
C GLN A 60 -8.10 -3.50 -1.17
N ILE A 61 -7.09 -3.85 -1.97
CA ILE A 61 -6.06 -4.80 -1.54
C ILE A 61 -5.25 -4.22 -0.35
N PHE A 62 -4.82 -2.96 -0.42
CA PHE A 62 -4.14 -2.31 0.72
C PHE A 62 -5.02 -2.29 1.97
N LEU A 63 -6.32 -2.04 1.79
CA LEU A 63 -7.29 -2.00 2.89
C LEU A 63 -7.49 -3.38 3.52
N ASP A 64 -7.61 -4.42 2.70
CA ASP A 64 -7.75 -5.82 3.15
C ASP A 64 -6.52 -6.28 3.91
N MET A 65 -5.32 -5.90 3.46
CA MET A 65 -4.05 -6.16 4.16
C MET A 65 -4.02 -5.55 5.57
N MET A 66 -4.78 -4.48 5.80
CA MET A 66 -4.76 -3.70 7.03
C MET A 66 -6.00 -3.90 7.90
N ASP A 67 -6.76 -4.99 7.71
CA ASP A 67 -8.01 -5.27 8.43
C ASP A 67 -9.03 -4.12 8.35
N GLY A 68 -9.12 -3.46 7.19
CA GLY A 68 -10.03 -2.33 6.99
C GLY A 68 -9.57 -1.01 7.63
N GLN A 69 -8.33 -0.94 8.14
CA GLN A 69 -7.81 0.25 8.81
C GLN A 69 -7.22 1.25 7.80
N GLU A 70 -8.05 2.19 7.33
CA GLU A 70 -7.67 3.20 6.31
C GLU A 70 -6.37 3.96 6.60
N ALA A 71 -6.15 4.34 7.87
CA ALA A 71 -4.93 5.06 8.25
C ALA A 71 -3.66 4.21 8.03
N LEU A 72 -3.72 2.91 8.32
CA LEU A 72 -2.59 2.00 8.12
C LEU A 72 -2.44 1.61 6.64
N ALA A 73 -3.56 1.42 5.92
CA ALA A 73 -3.55 1.19 4.48
C ALA A 73 -2.88 2.34 3.73
N ARG A 74 -3.22 3.58 4.13
CA ARG A 74 -2.59 4.79 3.58
C ARG A 74 -1.10 4.85 3.89
N ASP A 75 -0.71 4.55 5.12
CA ASP A 75 0.69 4.55 5.54
C ASP A 75 1.53 3.54 4.75
N LEU A 76 1.03 2.30 4.60
CA LEU A 76 1.67 1.28 3.77
C LEU A 76 1.77 1.71 2.31
N PHE A 77 0.69 2.28 1.75
CA PHE A 77 0.74 2.83 0.39
C PHE A 77 1.78 3.93 0.25
N ASP A 78 1.99 4.78 1.26
CA ASP A 78 2.98 5.86 1.22
C ASP A 78 4.42 5.38 1.31
N HIS A 79 4.66 4.33 2.08
CA HIS A 79 5.99 3.80 2.35
C HIS A 79 6.48 2.83 1.27
N VAL A 80 5.58 2.03 0.68
CA VAL A 80 5.98 1.08 -0.38
C VAL A 80 6.57 1.80 -1.59
N ASP A 81 7.77 1.40 -2.01
CA ASP A 81 8.57 2.17 -2.95
C ASP A 81 9.29 1.35 -4.03
N TRP A 82 9.46 0.04 -3.88
CA TRP A 82 9.95 -0.83 -4.97
C TRP A 82 9.48 -2.30 -4.86
N GLN A 83 9.31 -2.78 -3.63
CA GLN A 83 8.94 -4.13 -3.24
C GLN A 83 7.43 -4.38 -3.26
N HIS A 84 7.01 -5.63 -3.09
CA HIS A 84 5.61 -5.95 -2.83
C HIS A 84 5.16 -5.34 -1.49
N PRO A 85 3.93 -4.80 -1.37
CA PRO A 85 3.39 -4.33 -0.09
C PRO A 85 3.44 -5.39 1.01
N GLU A 86 3.28 -6.67 0.67
CA GLU A 86 3.42 -7.79 1.62
C GLU A 86 4.84 -7.94 2.13
N THR A 87 5.85 -7.67 1.29
CA THR A 87 7.26 -7.69 1.70
C THR A 87 7.53 -6.56 2.68
N LEU A 88 7.10 -5.33 2.37
CA LEU A 88 7.26 -4.20 3.28
C LEU A 88 6.56 -4.46 4.62
N LEU A 89 5.31 -4.92 4.59
CA LEU A 89 4.58 -5.23 5.82
C LEU A 89 5.31 -6.29 6.67
N ALA A 90 5.86 -7.33 6.05
CA ALA A 90 6.63 -8.35 6.77
C ALA A 90 7.93 -7.80 7.38
N GLU A 91 8.59 -6.87 6.69
CA GLU A 91 9.75 -6.13 7.20
C GLU A 91 9.35 -5.27 8.42
N ASP A 92 8.26 -4.51 8.31
CA ASP A 92 7.77 -3.65 9.40
C ASP A 92 7.37 -4.46 10.65
N TYR A 93 6.81 -5.66 10.49
CA TYR A 93 6.61 -6.60 11.62
C TYR A 93 7.93 -7.10 12.22
N ALA A 94 8.91 -7.43 11.36
CA ALA A 94 10.21 -7.93 11.82
C ALA A 94 11.02 -6.86 12.57
N ASP A 95 10.87 -5.60 12.16
CA ASP A 95 11.52 -4.44 12.77
C ASP A 95 10.75 -3.90 13.99
N GLY A 96 9.56 -4.46 14.30
CA GLY A 96 8.76 -4.11 15.45
C GLY A 96 8.00 -2.79 15.30
N GLU A 97 7.70 -2.38 14.07
CA GLU A 97 6.84 -1.24 13.77
C GLU A 97 5.35 -1.60 13.89
N TYR A 98 4.99 -2.84 13.53
CA TYR A 98 3.66 -3.43 13.70
C TYR A 98 3.67 -4.63 14.64
N ASP A 99 2.55 -4.82 15.35
CA ASP A 99 2.27 -6.01 16.15
C ASP A 99 0.75 -6.28 16.20
N ASP A 100 0.38 -7.51 16.52
CA ASP A 100 -1.01 -7.92 16.76
C ASP A 100 -1.35 -7.78 18.24
N CYS A 101 -2.42 -7.03 18.55
CA CYS A 101 -2.84 -6.91 19.94
C CYS A 101 -3.27 -8.28 20.51
N PRO A 102 -2.70 -8.76 21.62
CA PRO A 102 -3.03 -10.08 22.16
C PRO A 102 -4.45 -10.15 22.74
N VAL A 103 -5.13 -9.00 22.91
CA VAL A 103 -6.49 -8.93 23.45
C VAL A 103 -7.55 -8.88 22.35
N CYS A 104 -7.43 -7.96 21.39
CA CYS A 104 -8.42 -7.82 20.31
C CYS A 104 -8.03 -8.50 18.99
N GLY A 105 -6.78 -8.98 18.88
CA GLY A 105 -6.26 -9.64 17.68
C GLY A 105 -6.06 -8.72 16.49
N ARG A 106 -6.24 -7.41 16.66
CA ARG A 106 -6.04 -6.43 15.58
C ARG A 106 -4.59 -5.98 15.52
N MET A 107 -4.05 -5.95 14.31
CA MET A 107 -2.78 -5.30 14.01
C MET A 107 -2.85 -3.80 14.32
N PHE A 108 -1.72 -3.26 14.75
CA PHE A 108 -1.56 -1.83 14.96
C PHE A 108 -0.09 -1.44 14.83
N ALA A 109 0.15 -0.19 14.40
CA ALA A 109 1.47 0.40 14.52
C ALA A 109 1.82 0.56 16.01
N CYS A 110 2.77 -0.24 16.50
CA CYS A 110 3.15 -0.34 17.90
C CYS A 110 4.32 0.57 18.28
N TYR A 111 5.00 1.18 17.30
CA TYR A 111 6.11 2.09 17.56
C TYR A 111 5.72 3.20 18.54
N ALA A 112 6.42 3.26 19.68
CA ALA A 112 6.20 4.22 20.77
C ALA A 112 4.79 4.22 21.40
N LYS A 113 3.99 3.16 21.24
CA LYS A 113 2.68 3.03 21.90
C LYS A 113 2.75 2.13 23.12
N ALA A 114 2.20 2.62 24.23
CA ALA A 114 2.05 1.84 25.46
C ALA A 114 0.71 1.09 25.52
N GLU A 115 -0.23 1.38 24.62
CA GLU A 115 -1.54 0.73 24.57
C GLU A 115 -1.98 0.50 23.12
N CYS A 116 -2.76 -0.55 22.91
CA CYS A 116 -3.40 -0.84 21.63
C CYS A 116 -4.40 0.27 21.27
N PRO A 117 -4.29 0.90 20.09
CA PRO A 117 -5.19 1.98 19.69
C PRO A 117 -6.64 1.52 19.43
N ASN A 118 -6.86 0.21 19.28
CA ASN A 118 -8.16 -0.37 18.99
C ASN A 118 -8.95 -0.74 20.26
N CYS A 119 -8.29 -1.19 21.32
CA CYS A 119 -8.96 -1.65 22.55
C CYS A 119 -8.38 -1.10 23.86
N HIS A 120 -7.33 -0.27 23.78
CA HIS A 120 -6.64 0.35 24.92
C HIS A 120 -6.02 -0.65 25.92
N ALA A 121 -5.84 -1.90 25.51
CA ALA A 121 -5.05 -2.86 26.28
C ALA A 121 -3.57 -2.48 26.25
N VAL A 122 -2.90 -2.60 27.40
CA VAL A 122 -1.44 -2.43 27.59
C VAL A 122 -0.75 -3.76 27.38
#